data_AF-A0A7Y0AFL0-F1
#
_entry.id   AF-A0A7Y0AFL0-F1
#
_cell.length_a   1.000
_cell.length_b   1.000
_cell.length_c   1.000
_cell.angle_alpha   90.00
_cell.angle_beta   90.00
_cell.angle_gamma   90.00
#
_symmetry.space_group_name_H-M   'P 1'
#
loop_
_entity.id
_entity.type
_entity.pdbx_description
1 polymer ?
#
loop_
_entity_poly.entity_id
_entity_poly.type
_entity_poly.pdbx_seq_one_letter_code
_entity_poly.pdbx_strand_id
1 'polypeptide(L)'
;MTMHLHAFIESFIDKRYKKQWLYDLEHIRLGHNSVKGMDALWRELDDRYCIQLPKGDKRHNIDFVRQAIAPYKLTVCYVSSADEKLNEQTMPIDEALDKIIGSITTTIVSFIPGKVAYFEGHSPGDRYICIRK
;
A
#
# COMPACT_ATOMS: atom_id res chain seq x y z
N MET A 1 -7.22 -5.59 -14.29
CA MET A 1 -6.70 -5.95 -12.96
C MET A 1 -5.26 -5.46 -12.86
N THR A 2 -4.91 -4.68 -11.85
CA THR A 2 -3.57 -4.10 -11.72
C THR A 2 -2.62 -5.12 -11.08
N MET A 3 -1.51 -5.42 -11.77
CA MET A 3 -0.49 -6.39 -11.31
C MET A 3 0.03 -6.06 -9.91
N HIS A 4 0.14 -4.78 -9.57
CA HIS A 4 0.63 -4.30 -8.28
C HIS A 4 -0.31 -4.62 -7.12
N LEU A 5 -1.63 -4.40 -7.27
CA LEU A 5 -2.59 -4.69 -6.22
C LEU A 5 -2.73 -6.19 -5.98
N HIS A 6 -2.79 -6.98 -7.06
CA HIS A 6 -2.80 -8.43 -6.96
C HIS A 6 -1.55 -8.95 -6.21
N ALA A 7 -0.35 -8.50 -6.61
CA ALA A 7 0.89 -8.92 -5.98
C ALA A 7 0.98 -8.48 -4.50
N PHE A 8 0.37 -7.34 -4.14
CA PHE A 8 0.26 -6.90 -2.76
C PHE A 8 -0.59 -7.86 -1.94
N ILE A 9 -1.82 -8.18 -2.39
CA ILE A 9 -2.71 -9.12 -1.70
C ILE A 9 -2.04 -10.49 -1.53
N GLU A 10 -1.46 -11.00 -2.62
CA GLU A 10 -0.81 -12.29 -2.62
C GLU A 10 0.38 -12.37 -1.64
N SER A 11 1.07 -11.25 -1.43
CA SER A 11 2.31 -11.23 -0.65
C SER A 11 2.16 -10.82 0.80
N PHE A 12 1.25 -9.89 1.08
CA PHE A 12 1.23 -9.16 2.35
C PHE A 12 -0.04 -9.31 3.17
N ILE A 13 -1.06 -9.99 2.65
CA ILE A 13 -2.25 -10.37 3.44
C ILE A 13 -1.98 -11.69 4.14
N ASP A 14 -2.54 -11.92 5.33
CA ASP A 14 -2.48 -13.21 6.00
C ASP A 14 -3.18 -14.27 5.15
N LYS A 15 -2.58 -15.46 5.07
CA LYS A 15 -3.08 -16.59 4.25
C LYS A 15 -4.57 -16.91 4.44
N ARG A 16 -5.14 -16.62 5.62
CA ARG A 16 -6.56 -16.83 5.94
C ARG A 16 -7.50 -15.99 5.08
N TYR A 17 -7.07 -14.80 4.68
CA TYR A 17 -7.92 -13.82 3.97
C TYR A 17 -7.60 -13.73 2.47
N LYS A 18 -6.39 -14.16 2.05
CA LYS A 18 -5.93 -14.04 0.65
C LYS A 18 -6.94 -14.54 -0.39
N LYS A 19 -7.49 -15.74 -0.19
CA LYS A 19 -8.37 -16.36 -1.19
C LYS A 19 -9.62 -15.51 -1.45
N GLN A 20 -10.19 -14.93 -0.39
CA GLN A 20 -11.37 -14.08 -0.49
C GLN A 20 -11.04 -12.79 -1.23
N TRP A 21 -9.95 -12.11 -0.84
CA TRP A 21 -9.52 -10.88 -1.51
C TRP A 21 -9.23 -11.06 -2.99
N LEU A 22 -8.52 -12.13 -3.36
CA LEU A 22 -8.23 -12.41 -4.77
C LEU A 22 -9.51 -12.69 -5.56
N TYR A 23 -10.43 -13.47 -4.98
CA TYR A 23 -11.75 -13.68 -5.59
C TYR A 23 -12.50 -12.37 -5.80
N ASP A 24 -12.59 -11.53 -4.77
CA ASP A 24 -13.29 -10.25 -4.86
C ASP A 24 -12.66 -9.35 -5.92
N LEU A 25 -11.32 -9.23 -5.94
CA LEU A 25 -10.58 -8.45 -6.94
C LEU A 25 -10.84 -8.90 -8.39
N GLU A 26 -10.96 -10.21 -8.62
CA GLU A 26 -11.27 -10.77 -9.95
C GLU A 26 -12.71 -10.47 -10.40
N HIS A 27 -13.63 -10.25 -9.46
CA HIS A 27 -15.06 -10.04 -9.70
C HIS A 27 -15.51 -8.59 -9.55
N ILE A 28 -14.58 -7.66 -9.32
CA ILE A 28 -14.86 -6.23 -9.30
C ILE A 28 -15.36 -5.77 -10.68
N ARG A 29 -16.45 -5.00 -10.68
CA ARG A 29 -17.04 -4.44 -11.89
C ARG A 29 -16.03 -3.58 -12.63
N LEU A 30 -15.97 -3.72 -13.94
CA LEU A 30 -15.10 -2.91 -14.80
C LEU A 30 -15.31 -1.41 -14.52
N GLY A 31 -14.21 -0.68 -14.34
CA GLY A 31 -14.23 0.75 -14.06
C GLY A 31 -14.49 1.13 -12.60
N HIS A 32 -14.70 0.15 -11.70
CA HIS A 32 -14.77 0.42 -10.27
C HIS A 32 -13.37 0.46 -9.66
N ASN A 33 -13.12 1.46 -8.82
CA ASN A 33 -11.87 1.57 -8.07
C ASN A 33 -11.78 0.44 -7.04
N SER A 34 -10.79 -0.43 -7.22
CA SER A 34 -10.64 -1.64 -6.41
C SER A 34 -10.15 -1.38 -4.98
N VAL A 35 -9.60 -0.19 -4.72
CA VAL A 35 -9.10 0.19 -3.39
C VAL A 35 -10.23 0.72 -2.50
N LYS A 36 -11.35 1.16 -3.09
CA LYS A 36 -12.54 1.54 -2.32
C LYS A 36 -13.12 0.33 -1.61
N GLY A 37 -13.23 0.42 -0.28
CA GLY A 37 -13.71 -0.67 0.58
C GLY A 37 -12.60 -1.52 1.20
N MET A 38 -11.33 -1.22 0.93
CA MET A 38 -10.17 -1.89 1.55
C MET A 38 -9.76 -1.24 2.89
N ASP A 39 -10.67 -0.51 3.53
CA ASP A 39 -10.36 0.38 4.67
C ASP A 39 -9.93 -0.38 5.93
N ALA A 40 -10.41 -1.62 6.06
CA ALA A 40 -10.08 -2.52 7.16
C ALA A 40 -8.90 -3.45 6.85
N LEU A 41 -8.29 -3.33 5.67
CA LEU A 41 -7.25 -4.26 5.19
C LEU A 41 -6.04 -4.33 6.13
N TRP A 42 -5.73 -3.26 6.85
CA TRP A 42 -4.65 -3.24 7.84
C TRP A 42 -4.78 -4.33 8.92
N ARG A 43 -6.00 -4.78 9.23
CA ARG A 43 -6.27 -5.84 10.22
C ARG A 43 -5.85 -7.23 9.74
N GLU A 44 -5.68 -7.36 8.44
CA GLU A 44 -5.47 -8.64 7.75
C GLU A 44 -4.07 -8.71 7.13
N LEU A 45 -3.24 -7.67 7.33
CA LEU A 45 -1.83 -7.69 6.95
C LEU A 45 -1.09 -8.80 7.72
N ASP A 46 -0.17 -9.46 7.01
CA ASP A 46 0.71 -10.48 7.56
C ASP A 46 1.84 -9.82 8.35
N ASP A 47 1.76 -9.92 9.68
CA ASP A 47 2.67 -9.28 10.65
C ASP A 47 4.14 -9.71 10.49
N ARG A 48 4.39 -10.85 9.82
CA ARG A 48 5.74 -11.31 9.48
C ARG A 48 6.43 -10.42 8.46
N TYR A 49 5.67 -9.70 7.64
CA TYR A 49 6.18 -8.87 6.55
C TYR A 49 5.82 -7.40 6.69
N CYS A 50 4.74 -7.08 7.40
CA CYS A 50 4.23 -5.72 7.53
C CYS A 50 4.49 -5.14 8.92
N ILE A 51 5.27 -4.06 8.94
CA ILE A 51 5.67 -3.34 10.15
C ILE A 51 4.85 -2.05 10.21
N GLN A 52 4.14 -1.86 11.32
CA GLN A 52 3.41 -0.62 11.58
C GLN A 52 4.39 0.54 11.73
N LEU A 53 4.07 1.70 11.14
CA LEU A 53 4.86 2.90 11.33
C LEU A 53 4.77 3.37 12.80
N PRO A 54 5.88 3.90 13.36
CA PRO A 54 5.84 4.50 14.68
C PRO A 54 4.94 5.75 14.68
N LYS A 55 4.44 6.12 15.86
CA LYS A 55 3.74 7.40 16.02
C LYS A 55 4.71 8.54 15.74
N GLY A 56 4.32 9.44 14.85
CA GLY A 56 5.14 10.58 14.46
C GLY A 56 4.38 11.51 13.52
N ASP A 57 4.95 12.68 13.28
CA ASP A 57 4.42 13.58 12.26
C ASP A 57 4.69 13.04 10.84
N LYS A 58 4.17 13.75 9.84
CA LYS A 58 4.32 13.39 8.43
C LYS A 58 5.79 13.23 8.02
N ARG A 59 6.67 14.13 8.46
CA ARG A 59 8.08 14.12 8.06
C ARG A 59 8.80 12.89 8.60
N HIS A 60 8.58 12.57 9.88
CA HIS A 60 9.14 11.36 10.49
C HIS A 60 8.66 10.09 9.76
N ASN A 61 7.40 10.04 9.36
CA ASN A 61 6.84 8.90 8.61
C ASN A 61 7.44 8.79 7.19
N ILE A 62 7.63 9.92 6.49
CA ILE A 62 8.31 9.95 5.19
C ILE A 62 9.74 9.43 5.33
N ASP A 63 10.49 9.91 6.32
CA ASP A 63 11.88 9.53 6.53
C ASP A 63 11.99 8.03 6.88
N PHE A 64 11.06 7.50 7.68
CA PHE A 64 10.97 6.08 7.99
C PHE A 64 10.76 5.22 6.73
N VAL A 65 9.80 5.59 5.87
CA VAL A 65 9.54 4.87 4.62
C VAL A 65 10.72 4.98 3.67
N ARG A 66 11.34 6.17 3.53
CA ARG A 66 12.55 6.37 2.72
C ARG A 66 13.69 5.49 3.17
N GLN A 67 13.94 5.41 4.48
CA GLN A 67 14.99 4.57 5.02
C GLN A 67 14.74 3.08 4.71
N ALA A 68 13.49 2.63 4.81
CA ALA A 68 13.12 1.25 4.52
C ALA A 68 13.33 0.88 3.04
N ILE A 69 13.08 1.82 2.11
CA ILE A 69 13.20 1.57 0.66
C ILE A 69 14.57 1.95 0.07
N ALA A 70 15.43 2.66 0.81
CA ALA A 70 16.74 3.10 0.35
C ALA A 70 17.64 2.00 -0.25
N PRO A 71 17.68 0.76 0.30
CA PRO A 71 18.51 -0.32 -0.27
C PRO A 71 18.15 -0.68 -1.72
N TYR A 72 16.92 -0.42 -2.15
CA TYR A 72 16.42 -0.80 -3.47
C TYR A 72 16.75 0.21 -4.57
N LYS A 73 17.24 1.42 -4.21
CA LYS A 73 17.65 2.48 -5.16
C LYS A 73 16.59 2.80 -6.23
N LEU A 74 15.32 2.78 -5.82
CA LEU A 74 14.18 3.06 -6.69
C LEU A 74 13.96 4.56 -6.84
N THR A 75 13.39 4.98 -7.97
CA THR A 75 13.04 6.39 -8.23
C THR A 75 11.54 6.60 -8.46
N VAL A 76 10.82 5.56 -8.83
CA VAL A 76 9.37 5.59 -9.11
C VAL A 76 8.65 4.48 -8.37
N CYS A 77 7.35 4.66 -8.14
CA CYS A 77 6.46 3.67 -7.55
C CYS A 77 5.11 3.68 -8.28
N TYR A 78 4.31 2.64 -8.04
CA TYR A 78 2.93 2.56 -8.48
C TYR A 78 1.97 2.81 -7.32
N VAL A 79 0.95 3.62 -7.54
CA VAL A 79 -0.05 4.02 -6.54
C VAL A 79 -1.40 3.42 -6.90
N SER A 80 -2.02 2.74 -5.95
CA SER A 80 -3.42 2.32 -6.00
C SER A 80 -4.13 2.98 -4.82
N SER A 81 -5.09 3.86 -5.07
CA SER A 81 -5.68 4.74 -4.04
C SER A 81 -7.18 4.78 -4.18
N ALA A 82 -7.89 4.91 -3.05
CA ALA A 82 -9.31 5.24 -3.06
C ALA A 82 -9.58 6.68 -3.58
N ASP A 83 -8.57 7.57 -3.61
CA ASP A 83 -8.63 8.85 -4.32
C ASP A 83 -8.44 8.60 -5.83
N GLU A 84 -9.49 8.85 -6.60
CA GLU A 84 -9.50 8.68 -8.06
C GLU A 84 -8.43 9.52 -8.77
N LYS A 85 -7.99 10.64 -8.18
CA LYS A 85 -6.94 11.48 -8.74
C LYS A 85 -5.54 10.89 -8.60
N LEU A 86 -5.36 9.91 -7.71
CA LEU A 86 -4.09 9.24 -7.43
C LEU A 86 -4.11 7.76 -7.81
N ASN A 87 -5.29 7.21 -8.08
CA ASN A 87 -5.46 5.79 -8.36
C ASN A 87 -4.83 5.37 -9.69
N GLU A 88 -4.20 4.21 -9.69
CA GLU A 88 -3.58 3.54 -10.83
C GLU A 88 -2.48 4.33 -11.56
N GLN A 89 -1.67 5.07 -10.81
CA GLN A 89 -0.63 5.94 -11.38
C GLN A 89 0.79 5.48 -11.02
N THR A 90 1.70 5.62 -11.97
CA THR A 90 3.14 5.59 -11.72
C THR A 90 3.63 7.02 -11.50
N MET A 91 4.34 7.28 -10.40
CA MET A 91 4.88 8.61 -10.10
C MET A 91 6.22 8.51 -9.35
N PRO A 92 7.00 9.62 -9.30
CA PRO A 92 8.20 9.70 -8.48
C PRO A 92 7.91 9.38 -7.02
N ILE A 93 8.83 8.66 -6.37
CA ILE A 93 8.65 8.24 -4.96
C ILE A 93 8.47 9.44 -4.05
N ASP A 94 9.28 10.49 -4.20
CA ASP A 94 9.19 11.65 -3.34
C ASP A 94 7.84 12.36 -3.45
N GLU A 95 7.30 12.45 -4.66
CA GLU A 95 5.96 12.99 -4.90
C GLU A 95 4.87 12.12 -4.28
N ALA A 96 4.97 10.78 -4.43
CA ALA A 96 4.02 9.85 -3.84
C ALA A 96 3.99 9.96 -2.30
N LEU A 97 5.17 9.95 -1.67
CA LEU A 97 5.28 10.03 -0.21
C LEU A 97 4.70 11.35 0.32
N ASP A 98 4.97 12.46 -0.35
CA ASP A 98 4.42 13.76 0.04
C ASP A 98 2.91 13.85 -0.14
N LYS A 99 2.33 13.23 -1.18
CA LYS A 99 0.88 13.27 -1.39
C LYS A 99 0.11 12.30 -0.48
N ILE A 100 0.69 11.14 -0.19
CA ILE A 100 -0.05 9.99 0.37
C ILE A 100 0.11 9.89 1.89
N ILE A 101 1.30 10.12 2.44
CA ILE A 101 1.53 9.94 3.87
C ILE A 101 0.74 10.98 4.66
N GLY A 102 -0.17 10.49 5.50
CA GLY A 102 -1.08 11.35 6.26
C GLY A 102 -2.32 11.83 5.50
N SER A 103 -2.54 11.33 4.28
CA SER A 103 -3.75 11.65 3.49
C SER A 103 -5.02 11.02 4.03
N ILE A 104 -4.92 10.10 5.01
CA ILE A 104 -6.03 9.35 5.62
C ILE A 104 -6.95 8.66 4.60
N THR A 105 -6.43 8.42 3.39
CA THR A 105 -7.14 7.80 2.29
C THR A 105 -6.51 6.45 2.01
N THR A 106 -7.32 5.38 2.01
CA THR A 106 -6.83 4.01 1.75
C THR A 106 -6.01 3.99 0.48
N THR A 107 -4.71 3.75 0.63
CA THR A 107 -3.75 3.82 -0.48
C THR A 107 -2.65 2.79 -0.30
N ILE A 108 -2.34 2.08 -1.38
CA ILE A 108 -1.21 1.17 -1.49
C ILE A 108 -0.21 1.79 -2.44
N VAL A 109 1.01 2.03 -1.95
CA VAL A 109 2.16 2.43 -2.74
C VAL A 109 3.02 1.19 -2.95
N SER A 110 3.01 0.65 -4.15
CA SER A 110 3.84 -0.49 -4.54
C SER A 110 5.17 0.03 -5.09
N PHE A 111 6.24 -0.18 -4.34
CA PHE A 111 7.61 0.12 -4.78
C PHE A 111 8.17 -1.02 -5.64
N ILE A 112 7.93 -2.26 -5.21
CA ILE A 112 8.24 -3.48 -5.96
C ILE A 112 7.07 -4.45 -5.80
N PRO A 113 6.39 -4.87 -6.89
CA PRO A 113 5.27 -5.81 -6.81
C PRO A 113 5.59 -7.04 -5.96
N GLY A 114 4.79 -7.27 -4.92
CA GLY A 114 4.92 -8.42 -4.01
C GLY A 114 6.15 -8.45 -3.11
N LYS A 115 7.00 -7.41 -3.13
CA LYS A 115 8.25 -7.37 -2.34
C LYS A 115 8.36 -6.17 -1.42
N VAL A 116 7.95 -4.98 -1.88
CA VAL A 116 8.07 -3.76 -1.08
C VAL A 116 6.86 -2.87 -1.36
N ALA A 117 6.09 -2.57 -0.32
CA ALA A 117 4.91 -1.71 -0.42
C ALA A 117 4.69 -0.90 0.86
N TYR A 118 4.07 0.26 0.73
CA TYR A 118 3.53 1.05 1.84
C TYR A 118 2.00 1.05 1.77
N PHE A 119 1.36 0.97 2.93
CA PHE A 119 -0.09 1.06 3.09
C PHE A 119 -0.42 2.27 3.97
N GLU A 120 -1.27 3.17 3.46
CA GLU A 120 -1.93 4.24 4.20
C GLU A 120 -3.38 3.82 4.46
N GLY A 121 -3.79 3.73 5.72
CA GLY A 121 -5.18 3.60 6.13
C GLY A 121 -5.78 4.91 6.62
N HIS A 122 -6.98 4.83 7.20
CA HIS A 122 -7.76 6.00 7.62
C HIS A 122 -7.26 6.66 8.91
N SER A 123 -6.58 5.91 9.77
CA SER A 123 -6.08 6.41 11.05
C SER A 123 -4.55 6.53 11.02
N PRO A 124 -3.96 7.42 11.84
CA PRO A 124 -2.51 7.45 12.02
C PRO A 124 -1.89 6.12 12.46
N GLY A 125 -2.68 5.25 13.10
CA GLY A 125 -2.26 3.88 13.47
C GLY A 125 -2.35 2.88 12.31
N ASP A 126 -3.02 3.18 11.21
CA ASP A 126 -3.30 2.21 10.16
C ASP A 126 -2.26 2.30 9.02
N ARG A 127 -0.99 2.56 9.37
CA ARG A 127 0.09 2.80 8.40
C ARG A 127 1.16 1.73 8.53
N TYR A 128 1.51 1.12 7.41
CA TYR A 128 2.42 -0.02 7.40
C TYR A 128 3.42 0.06 6.25
N ILE A 129 4.66 -0.33 6.52
CA ILE A 129 5.62 -0.71 5.49
C ILE A 129 5.68 -2.24 5.44
N CYS A 130 5.53 -2.80 4.26
CA CYS A 130 5.54 -4.23 4.02
C CYS A 130 6.75 -4.62 3.17
N ILE A 131 7.57 -5.55 3.68
CA ILE A 131 8.82 -5.98 3.04
C ILE A 131 8.90 -7.51 3.06
N ARG A 132 9.05 -8.10 1.88
CA ARG A 132 9.26 -9.54 1.68
C ARG A 132 10.51 -9.77 0.86
N LYS A 133 11.42 -10.59 1.39
CA LYS A 133 12.69 -10.97 0.75
C LYS A 133 12.45 -11.97 -0.39
#